data_AF-A0A0R2U3F3-F1
#
_entry.id   AF-A0A0R2U3F3-F1
#
_cell.length_a   1.000
_cell.length_b   1.000
_cell.length_c   1.000
_cell.angle_alpha   90.00
_cell.angle_beta   90.00
_cell.angle_gamma   90.00
#
_symmetry.space_group_name_H-M   'P 1'
#
loop_
_entity.id
_entity.type
_entity.pdbx_description
1 polymer ?
#
loop_
_entity_poly.entity_id
_entity_poly.type
_entity_poly.pdbx_seq_one_letter_code
_entity_poly.pdbx_strand_id
1 'polypeptide(L)' 'MTKDTQDSLRVSVADAMQRYFNDLDGQSTINLYDLVLAEVEAPLLAAVMAYTRKNQSKACKIL' A
#
# COMPACT_ATOMS: atom_id res chain seq x y z
N MET A 1 24.77 -6.68 11.91
CA MET A 1 24.49 -5.98 10.64
C MET A 1 22.98 -5.95 10.42
N THR A 2 22.40 -4.76 10.64
CA THR A 2 21.08 -4.21 10.26
C THR A 2 19.98 -5.20 9.81
N LYS A 3 19.02 -5.47 10.70
CA LYS A 3 17.81 -6.28 10.46
C LYS A 3 16.54 -5.41 10.42
N ASP A 4 16.67 -4.16 9.99
CA ASP A 4 15.57 -3.17 10.03
C ASP A 4 14.98 -2.85 8.65
N THR A 5 15.60 -3.34 7.56
CA THR A 5 15.17 -2.98 6.20
C THR A 5 14.22 -4.00 5.57
N GLN A 6 14.21 -5.26 6.01
CA GLN A 6 13.39 -6.31 5.39
C GLN A 6 11.89 -6.20 5.68
N ASP A 7 11.48 -5.46 6.72
CA ASP A 7 10.07 -5.38 7.15
C ASP A 7 9.42 -3.99 6.91
N SER A 8 10.10 -3.08 6.20
CA SER A 8 9.51 -1.76 5.92
C SER A 8 8.46 -1.84 4.80
N LEU A 9 7.35 -1.10 4.98
CA LEU A 9 6.31 -0.99 3.95
C LEU A 9 6.88 -0.53 2.60
N ARG A 10 7.91 0.31 2.63
CA ARG A 10 8.62 0.78 1.42
C ARG A 10 9.25 -0.37 0.64
N VAL A 11 9.88 -1.34 1.32
CA VAL A 11 10.49 -2.50 0.66
C VAL A 11 9.41 -3.44 0.14
N SER A 12 8.34 -3.69 0.90
CA SER A 12 7.22 -4.51 0.43
C SER A 12 6.55 -3.95 -0.83
N VAL A 13 6.37 -2.63 -0.91
CA VAL A 13 5.82 -1.97 -2.11
C VAL A 13 6.80 -2.08 -3.28
N ALA A 14 8.10 -1.88 -3.06
CA ALA A 14 9.11 -2.04 -4.11
C ALA A 14 9.13 -3.46 -4.69
N ASP A 15 9.07 -4.48 -3.84
CA ASP A 15 9.03 -5.89 -4.25
C ASP A 15 7.74 -6.22 -5.02
N ALA A 16 6.59 -5.72 -4.56
CA ALA A 16 5.31 -5.89 -5.25
C ALA A 16 5.34 -5.25 -6.65
N MET A 17 5.90 -4.04 -6.76
CA MET A 17 6.03 -3.35 -8.03
C MET A 17 6.97 -4.06 -9.00
N GLN A 18 8.10 -4.58 -8.51
CA GLN A 18 9.01 -5.36 -9.35
C GLN A 18 8.33 -6.60 -9.94
N ARG A 19 7.51 -7.30 -9.14
CA ARG A 19 6.72 -8.44 -9.62
C ARG A 19 5.70 -8.02 -10.66
N TYR A 20 4.94 -6.95 -10.39
CA TYR A 20 3.96 -6.41 -11.33
C TYR A 20 4.57 -6.08 -12.69
N PHE A 21 5.74 -5.43 -12.73
CA PHE A 21 6.41 -5.12 -13.99
C PHE A 21 7.00 -6.34 -14.70
N ASN A 22 7.42 -7.37 -13.96
CA ASN A 22 7.86 -8.63 -14.56
C ASN A 22 6.68 -9.37 -15.21
N ASP A 23 5.51 -9.37 -14.55
CA ASP A 23 4.28 -10.01 -15.05
C ASP A 23 3.67 -9.27 -16.24
N LEU A 24 3.95 -7.96 -16.35
CA LEU A 24 3.45 -7.12 -17.43
C LEU A 24 4.04 -7.46 -18.80
N ASP A 25 5.17 -8.18 -18.86
CA ASP A 25 5.81 -8.72 -20.08
C ASP A 25 5.88 -7.72 -21.25
N GLY A 26 6.23 -6.46 -20.95
CA GLY A 26 6.39 -5.39 -21.95
C GLY A 26 5.10 -4.74 -22.46
N GLN A 27 3.94 -5.06 -21.89
CA GLN A 27 2.69 -4.34 -22.18
C GLN A 27 2.72 -2.92 -21.61
N SER A 28 2.13 -1.96 -22.34
CA SER A 28 1.99 -0.59 -21.82
C SER A 28 0.96 -0.55 -20.69
N THR A 29 1.36 -0.05 -19.52
CA THR A 29 0.41 0.28 -18.45
C THR A 29 0.03 1.75 -18.47
N ILE A 30 -1.25 2.02 -18.25
CA ILE A 30 -1.79 3.35 -17.99
C ILE A 30 -2.36 3.37 -16.57
N ASN A 31 -2.38 4.54 -15.93
CA ASN A 31 -3.00 4.76 -14.63
C ASN A 31 -2.41 3.92 -13.48
N LEU A 32 -1.12 3.60 -13.55
CA LEU A 32 -0.44 2.80 -12.51
C LEU A 32 -0.50 3.47 -11.13
N TYR A 33 -0.42 4.80 -11.09
CA TYR A 33 -0.54 5.56 -9.85
C TYR A 33 -1.90 5.33 -9.18
N ASP A 34 -3.00 5.45 -9.93
CA ASP A 34 -4.36 5.26 -9.41
C ASP A 34 -4.60 3.80 -8.99
N LEU A 35 -4.05 2.85 -9.75
CA LEU A 35 -4.09 1.42 -9.40
C LEU A 35 -3.42 1.17 -8.05
N VAL A 36 -2.19 1.63 -7.87
CA VAL A 36 -1.46 1.44 -6.61
C VAL A 36 -2.15 2.17 -5.46
N LEU A 37 -2.65 3.39 -5.69
CA LEU A 37 -3.36 4.15 -4.67
C LEU A 37 -4.63 3.42 -4.20
N ALA A 38 -5.43 2.88 -5.12
CA ALA A 38 -6.63 2.12 -4.79
C ALA A 38 -6.33 0.86 -3.95
N GLU A 39 -5.26 0.14 -4.29
CA GLU A 39 -4.82 -1.07 -3.58
C GLU A 39 -4.27 -0.75 -2.18
N VAL A 40 -3.74 0.45 -1.95
CA VAL A 40 -3.18 0.88 -0.66
C VAL A 40 -4.20 1.58 0.23
N GLU A 41 -5.09 2.41 -0.34
CA GLU A 41 -6.08 3.17 0.42
C GLU A 41 -7.10 2.25 1.11
N ALA A 42 -7.63 1.25 0.42
CA ALA A 42 -8.62 0.33 0.98
C ALA A 42 -8.13 -0.38 2.28
N PRO A 43 -6.94 -1.04 2.29
CA PRO A 43 -6.44 -1.67 3.51
C PRO A 43 -6.03 -0.65 4.58
N LEU A 44 -5.50 0.52 4.20
CA LEU A 44 -5.17 1.59 5.15
C LEU A 44 -6.43 2.07 5.90
N LEU A 45 -7.48 2.41 5.16
CA LEU A 45 -8.76 2.85 5.71
C LEU A 45 -9.37 1.76 6.61
N ALA A 46 -9.36 0.51 6.16
CA ALA A 46 -9.87 -0.61 6.94
C ALA A 46 -9.10 -0.81 8.26
N ALA A 47 -7.77 -0.73 8.22
CA ALA A 47 -6.91 -0.86 9.41
C ALA A 47 -7.16 0.28 10.40
N VAL A 48 -7.22 1.54 9.94
CA VAL A 48 -7.49 2.70 10.81
C VAL A 48 -8.92 2.65 11.37
N MET A 49 -9.91 2.26 10.57
CA MET A 49 -11.29 2.10 11.05
C MET A 49 -11.40 0.97 12.09
N ALA A 50 -10.69 -0.14 11.92
CA ALA A 50 -10.62 -1.20 12.92
C ALA A 50 -9.96 -0.73 14.20
N TYR A 51 -8.80 -0.06 14.09
CA TYR A 51 -8.04 0.49 15.22
C TYR A 51 -8.85 1.50 16.04
N THR A 52 -9.62 2.35 15.35
CA THR A 52 -10.47 3.37 15.99
C THR A 52 -11.83 2.84 16.44
N ARG A 53 -12.07 1.53 16.35
CA ARG A 53 -13.35 0.87 16.66
C ARG A 53 -14.53 1.53 15.91
N LYS A 54 -14.33 1.80 14.62
CA LYS A 54 -15.26 2.46 13.70
C LYS A 54 -15.60 3.92 14.05
N ASN A 55 -14.81 4.58 14.91
CA ASN A 55 -14.98 6.00 15.20
C ASN A 55 -14.34 6.85 14.09
N GLN A 56 -15.17 7.31 13.15
CA GLN A 56 -14.72 8.09 11.99
C GLN A 56 -14.02 9.39 12.38
N SER A 57 -14.49 10.11 13.40
CA SER A 57 -13.84 11.35 13.86
C SER A 57 -12.45 11.11 14.43
N LYS A 58 -12.20 9.95 15.04
CA LYS A 58 -10.85 9.53 15.44
C LYS A 58 -10.03 9.06 14.25
N ALA A 59 -10.65 8.33 13.31
CA ALA A 59 -9.98 7.88 12.08
C ALA A 59 -9.47 9.06 11.25
N CYS A 60 -10.29 10.09 11.05
CA CYS A 60 -9.92 11.33 10.34
C CYS A 60 -8.83 12.16 11.04
N LYS A 61 -8.49 11.86 12.30
CA LYS A 61 -7.35 12.52 12.99
C LYS A 61 -6.05 11.71 12.86
N ILE A 62 -6.16 10.45 12.46
CA ILE A 62 -5.02 9.52 12.29
C ILE A 62 -4.56 9.52 10.83
N LEU A 63 -5.51 9.60 9.89
CA LEU A 63 -5.30 9.80 8.46
C LEU A 63 -5.01 11.27 8.17
#